data_AF-A0AA51R2G9-F1
#
_entry.id   AF-A0AA51R2G9-F1
#
_cell.length_a   1.000
_cell.length_b   1.000
_cell.length_c   1.000
_cell.angle_alpha   90.00
_cell.angle_beta   90.00
_cell.angle_gamma   90.00
#
_symmetry.space_group_name_H-M   'P 1'
#
loop_
_entity.id
_entity.type
_entity.pdbx_description
1 polymer ?
#
loop_
_entity_poly.entity_id
_entity_poly.type
_entity_poly.pdbx_seq_one_letter_code
_entity_poly.pdbx_strand_id
1 'polypeptide(L)'
;MQKRAFFLKRLNDHVQYLNKMKGRLAGANTFEPTTCRICTLGQWLHGEGTKEAGEYGDTMLTLFRALFEPHERFHQASAEALHCQQTGDELGMHRALTEMHTLSSQLVGILLKMDAVPAPDVSNRHLSQHG
;
A
#
# COMPACT_ATOMS: atom_id res chain seq x y z
N MET A 1 -20.81 1.19 -12.09
CA MET A 1 -20.45 0.40 -10.89
C MET A 1 -19.06 -0.25 -11.04
N GLN A 2 -17.96 0.51 -10.96
CA GLN A 2 -16.60 -0.03 -11.12
C GLN A 2 -15.61 0.40 -10.01
N LYS A 3 -16.06 1.16 -9.00
CA LYS A 3 -15.16 1.83 -8.04
C LYS A 3 -14.72 0.96 -6.85
N ARG A 4 -15.50 -0.04 -6.41
CA ARG A 4 -15.12 -1.00 -5.33
C ARG A 4 -13.95 -1.91 -5.71
N ALA A 5 -13.78 -2.21 -7.00
CA ALA A 5 -12.67 -3.04 -7.46
C ALA A 5 -11.31 -2.30 -7.43
N PHE A 6 -11.31 -0.98 -7.25
CA PHE A 6 -10.12 -0.15 -7.40
C PHE A 6 -9.14 -0.33 -6.24
N PHE A 7 -9.59 -0.14 -5.00
CA PHE A 7 -8.75 -0.28 -3.80
C PHE A 7 -8.40 -1.74 -3.52
N LEU A 8 -9.30 -2.67 -3.86
CA LEU A 8 -9.04 -4.11 -3.83
C LEU A 8 -7.93 -4.53 -4.79
N LYS A 9 -7.81 -3.88 -5.95
CA LYS A 9 -6.67 -4.09 -6.85
C LYS A 9 -5.36 -3.65 -6.19
N ARG A 10 -5.33 -2.49 -5.53
CA ARG A 10 -4.14 -1.98 -4.83
C ARG A 10 -3.72 -2.87 -3.67
N LEU A 11 -4.70 -3.41 -2.95
CA LEU A 11 -4.49 -4.44 -1.94
C LEU A 11 -3.87 -5.69 -2.53
N ASN A 12 -4.40 -6.18 -3.67
CA ASN A 12 -3.85 -7.34 -4.34
C ASN A 12 -2.40 -7.11 -4.81
N ASP A 13 -2.11 -5.94 -5.38
CA ASP A 13 -0.76 -5.54 -5.81
C ASP A 13 0.24 -5.64 -4.62
N HIS A 14 -0.17 -5.17 -3.43
CA HIS A 14 0.63 -5.26 -2.19
C HIS A 14 0.81 -6.70 -1.68
N VAL A 15 -0.28 -7.48 -1.61
CA VAL A 15 -0.24 -8.88 -1.14
C VAL A 15 0.66 -9.74 -2.04
N GLN A 16 0.64 -9.51 -3.35
CA GLN A 16 1.53 -10.19 -4.28
C GLN A 16 3.01 -9.87 -4.00
N TYR A 17 3.35 -8.61 -3.69
CA TYR A 17 4.71 -8.23 -3.31
C TYR A 17 5.15 -8.95 -2.03
N LEU A 18 4.30 -8.94 -0.99
CA LEU A 18 4.59 -9.61 0.28
C LEU A 18 4.87 -11.10 0.08
N ASN A 19 4.06 -11.78 -0.73
CA ASN A 19 4.24 -13.21 -1.00
C ASN A 19 5.55 -13.50 -1.75
N LYS A 20 5.91 -12.65 -2.72
CA LYS A 20 7.19 -12.76 -3.43
C LYS A 20 8.37 -12.57 -2.46
N MET A 21 8.30 -11.56 -1.60
CA MET A 21 9.33 -11.27 -0.60
C MET A 21 9.51 -12.41 0.41
N LYS A 22 8.40 -12.97 0.94
CA LYS A 22 8.45 -14.15 1.80
C LYS A 22 9.09 -15.35 1.10
N GLY A 23 8.74 -15.57 -0.17
CA GLY A 23 9.35 -16.63 -0.95
C GLY A 23 10.86 -16.41 -1.16
N ARG A 24 11.32 -15.17 -1.34
CA ARG A 24 12.76 -14.84 -1.41
C ARG A 24 13.47 -15.16 -0.10
N LEU A 25 12.90 -14.74 1.02
CA LEU A 25 13.46 -14.97 2.35
C LEU A 25 13.45 -16.46 2.74
N ALA A 26 12.50 -17.24 2.23
CA ALA A 26 12.47 -18.69 2.37
C ALA A 26 13.36 -19.43 1.36
N GLY A 27 14.06 -18.73 0.46
CA GLY A 27 14.84 -19.33 -0.62
C GLY A 27 14.01 -20.02 -1.71
N ALA A 28 12.70 -19.81 -1.73
CA ALA A 28 11.74 -20.42 -2.67
C ALA A 28 11.65 -19.69 -4.02
N ASN A 29 12.19 -18.47 -4.12
CA ASN A 29 12.27 -17.71 -5.38
C ASN A 29 13.47 -16.76 -5.43
N THR A 30 13.73 -16.19 -6.61
CA THR A 30 14.80 -15.21 -6.87
C THR A 30 14.26 -13.79 -7.00
N PHE A 31 13.17 -13.46 -6.29
CA PHE A 31 12.60 -12.11 -6.34
C PHE A 31 13.59 -11.08 -5.80
N GLU A 32 13.89 -10.07 -6.61
CA GLU A 32 14.69 -8.92 -6.20
C GLU A 32 13.76 -7.78 -5.77
N PRO A 33 13.81 -7.35 -4.50
CA PRO A 33 12.90 -6.36 -3.98
C PRO A 33 13.17 -5.00 -4.58
N THR A 34 12.09 -4.32 -4.90
CA THR A 34 12.12 -2.97 -5.45
C THR A 34 12.01 -1.90 -4.37
N THR A 35 12.41 -0.68 -4.70
CA THR A 35 12.26 0.48 -3.80
C THR A 35 10.79 0.87 -3.64
N CYS A 36 10.46 1.54 -2.53
CA CYS A 36 9.09 1.96 -2.24
C CYS A 36 8.47 2.81 -3.37
N ARG A 37 9.25 3.56 -4.14
CA ARG A 37 8.72 4.42 -5.21
C ARG A 37 8.43 3.69 -6.52
N ILE A 38 9.08 2.55 -6.76
CA ILE A 38 8.99 1.85 -8.05
C ILE A 38 8.10 0.60 -7.99
N CYS A 39 7.63 0.19 -6.81
CA CYS A 39 6.60 -0.83 -6.72
C CYS A 39 5.25 -0.31 -7.26
N THR A 40 4.37 -1.20 -7.71
CA THR A 40 3.09 -0.81 -8.34
C THR A 40 2.21 0.06 -7.43
N LEU A 41 2.24 -0.18 -6.12
CA LEU A 41 1.56 0.68 -5.14
C LEU A 41 2.25 2.04 -5.01
N GLY A 42 3.58 2.08 -4.95
CA GLY A 42 4.38 3.29 -4.86
C GLY A 42 4.25 4.21 -6.07
N GLN A 43 4.27 3.65 -7.28
CA GLN A 43 4.03 4.40 -8.52
C GLN A 43 2.66 5.07 -8.50
N TRP A 44 1.66 4.42 -7.90
CA TRP A 44 0.34 4.99 -7.73
C TRP A 44 0.32 6.08 -6.64
N LEU A 45 0.91 5.83 -5.46
CA LEU A 45 1.01 6.80 -4.37
C LEU A 45 1.69 8.11 -4.81
N HIS A 46 2.76 8.00 -5.61
CA HIS A 46 3.51 9.16 -6.10
C HIS A 46 3.03 9.69 -7.46
N GLY A 47 2.05 9.03 -8.09
CA GLY A 47 1.47 9.40 -9.38
C GLY A 47 0.03 9.88 -9.23
N GLU A 48 -0.90 9.21 -9.91
CA GLU A 48 -2.32 9.60 -9.97
C GLU A 48 -3.07 9.44 -8.63
N GLY A 49 -2.51 8.74 -7.64
CA GLY A 49 -3.22 8.41 -6.40
C GLY A 49 -3.73 9.60 -5.61
N THR A 50 -3.00 10.72 -5.61
CA THR A 50 -3.45 11.96 -4.93
C THR A 50 -4.68 12.55 -5.61
N LYS A 51 -4.68 12.58 -6.94
CA LYS A 51 -5.79 13.11 -7.74
C LYS A 51 -7.03 12.22 -7.60
N GLU A 52 -6.85 10.91 -7.73
CA GLU A 52 -7.94 9.93 -7.59
C GLU A 52 -8.52 9.92 -6.17
N ALA A 53 -7.69 10.04 -5.13
CA ALA A 53 -8.16 10.19 -3.75
C ALA A 53 -8.93 11.50 -3.55
N GLY A 54 -8.48 12.60 -4.17
CA GLY A 54 -9.13 13.90 -4.12
C GLY A 54 -10.55 13.90 -4.69
N GLU A 55 -10.87 13.03 -5.65
CA GLU A 55 -12.23 12.90 -6.18
C GLU A 55 -13.25 12.46 -5.13
N TYR A 56 -12.82 11.74 -4.08
CA TYR A 56 -13.68 11.23 -3.01
C TYR A 56 -13.78 12.17 -1.80
N GLY A 57 -12.99 13.25 -1.77
CA GLY A 57 -13.01 14.25 -0.71
C GLY A 57 -11.97 14.03 0.41
N ASP A 58 -12.03 14.90 1.42
CA ASP A 58 -10.97 15.06 2.43
C ASP A 58 -10.73 13.82 3.30
N THR A 59 -11.77 13.04 3.60
CA THR A 59 -11.63 11.77 4.32
C THR A 59 -10.78 10.78 3.54
N MET A 60 -10.98 10.68 2.23
CA MET A 60 -10.17 9.81 1.37
C MET A 60 -8.73 10.30 1.28
N LEU A 61 -8.52 11.61 1.13
CA LEU A 61 -7.17 12.20 1.12
C LEU A 61 -6.42 11.94 2.44
N THR A 62 -7.12 11.99 3.57
CA THR A 62 -6.55 11.68 4.88
C THR A 62 -6.08 10.23 4.96
N LEU A 63 -6.94 9.29 4.54
CA LEU A 63 -6.58 7.86 4.49
C LEU A 63 -5.46 7.58 3.49
N PHE A 64 -5.48 8.24 2.33
CA PHE A 64 -4.44 8.12 1.31
C PHE A 64 -3.08 8.56 1.85
N ARG A 65 -3.01 9.71 2.54
CA ARG A 65 -1.76 10.19 3.18
C ARG A 65 -1.26 9.23 4.26
N ALA A 66 -2.15 8.54 4.96
CA ALA A 66 -1.79 7.54 5.95
C ALA A 66 -1.12 6.29 5.36
N LEU A 67 -1.18 6.07 4.04
CA LEU A 67 -0.49 4.94 3.38
C LEU A 67 1.02 5.13 3.29
N PHE A 68 1.52 6.38 3.23
CA PHE A 68 2.92 6.65 2.89
C PHE A 68 3.90 6.12 3.93
N GLU A 69 3.69 6.45 5.21
CA GLU A 69 4.58 6.03 6.29
C GLU A 69 4.68 4.51 6.44
N PRO A 70 3.58 3.75 6.61
CA PRO A 70 3.67 2.30 6.76
C PRO A 70 4.19 1.62 5.49
N HIS A 71 3.99 2.21 4.31
CA HIS A 71 4.54 1.70 3.06
C HIS A 71 6.05 1.88 2.97
N GLU A 72 6.57 3.07 3.30
CA GLU A 72 8.00 3.32 3.32
C GLU A 72 8.70 2.41 4.33
N ARG A 73 8.17 2.32 5.55
CA ARG A 73 8.68 1.44 6.61
C ARG A 73 8.64 -0.03 6.21
N PHE A 74 7.61 -0.46 5.47
CA PHE A 74 7.50 -1.84 5.00
C PHE A 74 8.67 -2.20 4.07
N HIS A 75 9.05 -1.29 3.19
CA HIS A 75 10.21 -1.47 2.32
C HIS A 75 11.54 -1.41 3.08
N GLN A 76 11.65 -0.56 4.10
CA GLN A 76 12.83 -0.52 4.98
C GLN A 76 13.00 -1.85 5.74
N ALA A 77 11.94 -2.35 6.37
CA ALA A 77 11.96 -3.64 7.06
C ALA A 77 12.23 -4.82 6.10
N SER A 78 11.74 -4.73 4.85
CA SER A 78 12.06 -5.72 3.82
C SER A 78 13.55 -5.73 3.45
N ALA A 79 14.17 -4.55 3.32
CA ALA A 79 15.60 -4.42 3.06
C ALA A 79 16.44 -4.92 4.24
N GLU A 80 16.01 -4.62 5.47
CA GLU A 80 16.65 -5.12 6.69
C GLU A 80 16.57 -6.65 6.79
N ALA A 81 15.42 -7.25 6.49
CA ALA A 81 15.27 -8.70 6.50
C ALA A 81 16.25 -9.40 5.53
N LEU A 82 16.48 -8.82 4.34
CA LEU A 82 17.49 -9.34 3.39
C LEU A 82 18.90 -9.17 3.91
N HIS A 83 19.21 -8.01 4.50
CA HIS A 83 20.53 -7.75 5.05
C HIS A 83 20.86 -8.74 6.16
N CYS A 84 19.92 -8.97 7.08
CA CYS A 84 20.04 -9.98 8.13
C CYS A 84 20.18 -11.40 7.55
N GLN A 85 19.42 -11.74 6.49
CA GLN A 85 19.57 -13.01 5.79
C GLN A 85 20.98 -13.18 5.20
N GLN A 86 21.53 -12.14 4.55
CA GLN A 86 22.86 -12.16 3.94
C GLN A 86 23.99 -12.24 4.97
N THR A 87 23.78 -11.67 6.15
CA THR A 87 24.76 -11.63 7.25
C THR A 87 24.62 -12.80 8.23
N GLY A 88 23.58 -13.62 8.08
CA GLY A 88 23.30 -14.75 8.98
C GLY A 88 22.70 -14.35 10.34
N ASP A 89 22.20 -13.12 10.48
CA ASP A 89 21.52 -12.66 11.69
C ASP A 89 20.06 -13.14 11.74
N GLU A 90 19.86 -14.35 12.27
CA GLU A 90 18.53 -14.95 12.38
C GLU A 90 17.55 -14.14 13.25
N LEU A 91 18.04 -13.54 14.33
CA LEU A 91 17.21 -12.74 15.24
C LEU A 91 16.80 -11.42 14.59
N GLY A 92 17.73 -10.73 13.92
CA GLY A 92 17.42 -9.54 13.13
C GLY A 92 16.44 -9.84 12.01
N MET A 93 16.64 -10.94 11.28
CA MET A 93 15.72 -11.38 10.22
C MET A 93 14.31 -11.62 10.77
N HIS A 94 14.17 -12.28 11.91
CA HIS A 94 12.86 -12.54 12.54
C HIS A 94 12.15 -11.25 12.98
N ARG A 95 12.90 -10.28 13.53
CA ARG A 95 12.35 -8.96 13.91
C ARG A 95 11.87 -8.19 12.69
N ALA A 96 12.71 -8.10 11.66
CA ALA A 96 12.39 -7.41 10.42
C ALA A 96 11.17 -8.03 9.73
N LEU A 97 11.08 -9.37 9.69
CA LEU A 97 9.88 -10.08 9.21
C LEU A 97 8.64 -9.72 10.03
N THR A 98 8.73 -9.71 11.35
CA THR A 98 7.59 -9.36 12.23
C THR A 98 7.12 -7.93 11.98
N GLU A 99 8.05 -6.99 11.80
CA GLU A 99 7.75 -5.61 11.43
C GLU A 99 7.08 -5.52 10.05
N MET A 100 7.61 -6.21 9.03
CA MET A 100 6.98 -6.29 7.71
C MET A 100 5.53 -6.78 7.78
N HIS A 101 5.27 -7.82 8.58
CA HIS A 101 3.91 -8.36 8.78
C HIS A 101 2.98 -7.35 9.45
N THR A 102 3.47 -6.63 10.45
CA THR A 102 2.72 -5.59 11.18
C THR A 102 2.36 -4.43 10.26
N LEU A 103 3.34 -3.90 9.54
CA LEU A 103 3.17 -2.79 8.59
C LEU A 103 2.27 -3.19 7.42
N SER A 104 2.41 -4.42 6.94
CA SER A 104 1.49 -4.96 5.93
C SER A 104 0.05 -4.98 6.45
N SER A 105 -0.18 -5.43 7.68
CA SER A 105 -1.53 -5.45 8.27
C SER A 105 -2.10 -4.03 8.42
N GLN A 106 -1.27 -3.04 8.74
CA GLN A 106 -1.67 -1.63 8.78
C GLN A 106 -2.06 -1.10 7.39
N LEU A 107 -1.25 -1.37 6.36
CA LEU A 107 -1.55 -0.99 4.97
C LEU A 107 -2.87 -1.59 4.49
N VAL A 108 -3.07 -2.89 4.74
CA VAL A 108 -4.33 -3.58 4.41
C VAL A 108 -5.50 -2.92 5.12
N GLY A 109 -5.36 -2.61 6.41
CA GLY A 109 -6.40 -1.94 7.20
C GLY A 109 -6.78 -0.56 6.65
N ILE A 110 -5.80 0.23 6.20
CA ILE A 110 -6.06 1.55 5.58
C ILE A 110 -6.77 1.37 4.24
N LEU A 111 -6.31 0.46 3.38
CA LEU A 111 -6.94 0.20 2.08
C LEU A 111 -8.39 -0.28 2.21
N LEU A 112 -8.69 -1.11 3.22
CA LEU A 112 -10.06 -1.53 3.51
C LEU A 112 -10.94 -0.36 4.01
N LYS A 113 -10.39 0.54 4.82
CA LYS A 113 -11.09 1.76 5.24
C LYS A 113 -11.37 2.67 4.03
N MET A 114 -10.44 2.77 3.09
CA MET A 114 -10.63 3.53 1.85
C MET A 114 -11.75 2.92 0.98
N ASP A 115 -11.80 1.60 0.84
CA ASP A 115 -12.89 0.93 0.10
C ASP A 115 -14.27 1.13 0.75
N ALA A 116 -14.32 1.28 2.07
CA ALA A 116 -15.54 1.58 2.80
C ALA A 116 -16.03 3.04 2.67
N VAL A 117 -15.19 3.95 2.15
CA VAL A 117 -15.60 5.34 1.90
C VAL A 117 -16.62 5.35 0.76
N PRO A 118 -17.84 5.89 0.98
CA PRO A 118 -18.85 5.96 -0.08
C PRO A 118 -18.33 6.84 -1.22
N ALA A 119 -18.67 6.45 -2.45
CA ALA A 119 -18.32 7.25 -3.62
C ALA A 119 -18.94 8.65 -3.49
N PRO A 120 -18.25 9.69 -3.98
CA PRO A 120 -18.79 11.06 -3.98
C PRO A 120 -20.14 11.08 -4.71
N ASP A 121 -21.17 11.63 -4.06
CA ASP A 121 -22.46 11.83 -4.71
C ASP A 121 -22.31 12.89 -5.80
N VAL A 122 -22.29 12.44 -7.04
CA VAL A 122 -22.25 13.31 -8.23
C VAL A 122 -23.64 13.83 -8.63
N SER A 123 -24.69 13.43 -7.90
CA SER A 123 -26.08 13.74 -8.25
C SER A 123 -26.47 15.19 -7.98
N ASN A 124 -25.71 15.95 -7.17
CA ASN A 124 -26.10 17.31 -6.78
C ASN A 124 -25.28 18.46 -7.39
N ARG A 125 -24.48 18.21 -8.44
CA ARG A 125 -23.69 19.27 -9.13
C ARG A 125 -24.46 20.09 -10.18
N HIS A 126 -25.79 19.97 -10.27
CA HIS A 126 -26.58 20.60 -11.34
C HIS A 126 -27.58 21.69 -10.90
N LEU A 127 -27.38 22.35 -9.74
CA LEU A 127 -28.33 23.36 -9.25
C LEU A 127 -27.69 24.64 -8.69
N SER A 128 -26.61 25.11 -9.30
CA SER A 128 -26.08 26.46 -9.03
C SER A 128 -25.49 27.10 -10.27
N GLN A 129 -26.34 27.27 -11.30
CA GLN A 129 -26.15 28.27 -12.34
C GLN A 129 -27.52 28.82 -12.70
N HIS A 130 -28.08 29.71 -11.87
CA HIS A 130 -29.01 30.78 -12.26
C HIS A 130 -29.21 31.68 -11.04
N GLY A 131 -28.62 32.87 -11.11
CA GLY A 131 -28.70 33.95 -10.14
C GLY A 131 -27.89 35.12 -10.65
#